data_AF-A0A3N1VE74-F1
#
_entry.id   AF-A0A3N1VE74-F1
#
_cell.length_a   1.000
_cell.length_b   1.000
_cell.length_c   1.000
_cell.angle_alpha   90.00
_cell.angle_beta   90.00
_cell.angle_gamma   90.00
#
_symmetry.space_group_name_H-M   'P 1'
#
loop_
_entity.id
_entity.type
_entity.pdbx_description
1 polymer ?
#
loop_
_entity_poly.entity_id
_entity_poly.type
_entity_poly.pdbx_seq_one_letter_code
_entity_poly.pdbx_strand_id
1 'polypeptide(L)'
;MGMTTPQVVVHRDKELMAQAAAARLITKIVDAQAARGSASVVLTGGRNGNGLLAALAAAPARDAVDWSRIDLWWGDERYVPADDPERNHTQAREALLDSVPVDPARVHAMPASDGPYGADVDAAAAAYAAELAKAAGPEDHGPVPTFDVLMLGVGPDTHVASLFPEHPASREADRTVVGVHGAPKPPPTRISLTLPAIRAAREVWLLAAGEDKAGAVAIALGGAGGVQAPAAQAYGRSRTLWLLDRTAAAKLPAGMYPPPAS
;
A
#
# COMPACT_ATOMS: atom_id res chain seq x y z
N MET A 1 -14.42 7.31 -13.42
CA MET A 1 -14.92 5.99 -12.99
C MET A 1 -15.42 6.11 -11.56
N GLY A 2 -16.57 5.53 -11.24
CA GLY A 2 -17.13 5.57 -9.88
C GLY A 2 -16.36 4.67 -8.90
N MET A 3 -16.57 4.89 -7.60
CA MET A 3 -16.00 4.04 -6.54
C MET A 3 -16.44 2.59 -6.72
N THR A 4 -15.50 1.64 -6.75
CA THR A 4 -15.84 0.21 -6.73
C THR A 4 -16.38 -0.18 -5.36
N THR A 5 -17.41 -1.02 -5.29
CA THR A 5 -17.92 -1.56 -4.03
C THR A 5 -16.81 -2.30 -3.27
N PRO A 6 -16.51 -1.93 -2.02
CA PRO A 6 -15.51 -2.62 -1.21
C PRO A 6 -15.89 -4.09 -0.99
N GLN A 7 -14.92 -4.99 -1.21
CA GLN A 7 -15.04 -6.39 -0.84
C GLN A 7 -14.35 -6.60 0.51
N VAL A 8 -15.06 -7.18 1.48
CA VAL A 8 -14.52 -7.41 2.82
C VAL A 8 -14.27 -8.89 3.02
N VAL A 9 -13.05 -9.23 3.45
CA VAL A 9 -12.67 -10.60 3.84
C VAL A 9 -12.10 -10.55 5.24
N VAL A 10 -12.70 -11.33 6.14
CA VAL A 10 -12.29 -11.41 7.55
C VAL A 10 -11.61 -12.74 7.82
N HIS A 11 -10.38 -12.66 8.31
CA HIS A 11 -9.56 -13.79 8.72
C HIS A 11 -9.63 -13.96 10.24
N ARG A 12 -9.34 -15.17 10.72
CA ARG A 12 -9.42 -15.52 12.15
C ARG A 12 -8.55 -14.59 13.01
N ASP A 13 -7.32 -14.37 12.57
CA ASP A 13 -6.28 -13.64 13.27
C ASP A 13 -5.35 -12.92 12.26
N LYS A 14 -4.41 -12.15 12.79
CA LYS A 14 -3.46 -11.35 12.01
C LYS A 14 -2.56 -12.25 11.16
N GLU A 15 -2.11 -13.37 11.71
CA GLU A 15 -1.19 -14.31 11.07
C GLU A 15 -1.84 -14.94 9.84
N LEU A 16 -3.06 -15.43 9.97
CA LEU A 16 -3.82 -15.99 8.86
C LEU A 16 -4.17 -14.92 7.82
N MET A 17 -4.46 -13.69 8.24
CA MET A 17 -4.66 -12.58 7.31
C MET A 17 -3.42 -12.35 6.44
N ALA A 18 -2.23 -12.30 7.05
CA ALA A 18 -0.96 -12.13 6.34
C ALA A 18 -0.67 -13.28 5.37
N GLN A 19 -0.84 -14.53 5.80
CA GLN A 19 -0.65 -15.72 4.94
C GLN A 19 -1.61 -15.74 3.76
N ALA A 20 -2.89 -15.47 4.00
CA ALA A 20 -3.89 -15.46 2.95
C ALA A 20 -3.70 -14.27 1.98
N ALA A 21 -3.21 -13.13 2.47
CA ALA A 21 -2.86 -12.00 1.63
C ALA A 21 -1.63 -12.30 0.76
N ALA A 22 -0.60 -12.93 1.32
CA ALA A 22 0.59 -13.36 0.59
C ALA A 22 0.24 -14.37 -0.52
N ALA A 23 -0.60 -15.37 -0.24
CA ALA A 23 -1.06 -16.34 -1.23
C ALA A 23 -1.82 -15.66 -2.39
N ARG A 24 -2.71 -14.70 -2.08
CA ARG A 24 -3.39 -13.91 -3.11
C ARG A 24 -2.40 -13.09 -3.93
N LEU A 25 -1.40 -12.49 -3.29
CA LEU A 25 -0.41 -11.64 -3.97
C LEU A 25 0.42 -12.46 -4.96
N ILE A 26 0.85 -13.66 -4.57
CA ILE A 26 1.54 -14.60 -5.48
C ILE A 26 0.69 -14.86 -6.72
N THR A 27 -0.57 -15.25 -6.54
CA THR A 27 -1.46 -15.51 -7.69
C THR A 27 -1.60 -14.27 -8.58
N LYS A 28 -1.77 -13.07 -8.01
CA LYS A 28 -1.88 -11.84 -8.79
C LYS A 28 -0.63 -11.50 -9.57
N ILE A 29 0.54 -11.69 -8.97
CA ILE A 29 1.83 -11.46 -9.64
C ILE A 29 1.99 -12.45 -10.79
N VAL A 30 1.77 -13.75 -10.55
CA VAL A 30 1.91 -14.80 -11.57
C VAL A 30 0.95 -14.57 -12.74
N ASP A 31 -0.31 -14.25 -12.47
CA ASP A 31 -1.30 -13.94 -13.50
C ASP A 31 -0.91 -12.70 -14.33
N ALA A 32 -0.39 -11.66 -13.66
CA ALA A 32 0.10 -10.46 -14.33
C ALA A 32 1.30 -10.75 -15.23
N GLN A 33 2.29 -11.50 -14.72
CA GLN A 33 3.48 -11.91 -15.47
C GLN A 33 3.10 -12.79 -16.67
N ALA A 34 2.15 -13.71 -16.52
CA ALA A 34 1.68 -14.55 -17.62
C ALA A 34 0.96 -13.74 -18.70
N ALA A 35 0.17 -12.74 -18.31
CA ALA A 35 -0.63 -11.94 -19.23
C ALA A 35 0.14 -10.82 -19.93
N ARG A 36 1.12 -10.20 -19.25
CA ARG A 36 1.80 -8.96 -19.69
C ARG A 36 3.32 -9.05 -19.71
N GLY A 37 3.90 -10.14 -19.23
CA GLY A 37 5.35 -10.30 -19.14
C GLY A 37 6.01 -9.65 -17.92
N SER A 38 5.29 -8.85 -17.14
CA SER A 38 5.75 -8.32 -15.85
C SER A 38 4.56 -8.08 -14.91
N ALA A 39 4.86 -7.82 -13.63
CA ALA A 39 3.89 -7.36 -12.65
C ALA A 39 4.40 -6.09 -11.96
N SER A 40 3.48 -5.19 -11.59
CA SER A 40 3.80 -4.01 -10.79
C SER A 40 3.05 -4.01 -9.48
N VAL A 41 3.78 -3.94 -8.36
CA VAL A 41 3.21 -3.99 -7.01
C VAL A 41 3.69 -2.78 -6.20
N VAL A 42 2.75 -2.12 -5.53
CA VAL A 42 3.05 -1.04 -4.58
C VAL A 42 2.97 -1.61 -3.16
N LEU A 43 4.10 -1.56 -2.45
CA LEU A 43 4.28 -2.01 -1.09
C LEU A 43 3.86 -0.92 -0.08
N THR A 44 3.58 -1.38 1.14
CA THR A 44 3.29 -0.53 2.30
C THR A 44 4.14 -1.00 3.47
N GLY A 45 4.59 -0.08 4.31
CA GLY A 45 5.20 -0.45 5.59
C GLY A 45 4.18 -0.80 6.67
N GLY A 46 4.67 -0.79 7.91
CA GLY A 46 3.86 -1.05 9.10
C GLY A 46 3.60 -2.53 9.37
N ARG A 47 3.07 -2.81 10.57
CA ARG A 47 2.98 -4.18 11.13
C ARG A 47 2.23 -5.19 10.26
N ASN A 48 1.25 -4.76 9.47
CA ASN A 48 0.45 -5.65 8.62
C ASN A 48 1.09 -5.84 7.24
N GLY A 49 1.67 -4.79 6.65
CA GLY A 49 2.44 -4.88 5.41
C GLY A 49 3.66 -5.77 5.58
N ASN A 50 4.48 -5.51 6.59
CA ASN A 50 5.69 -6.31 6.87
C ASN A 50 5.33 -7.77 7.22
N GLY A 51 4.21 -7.98 7.94
CA GLY A 51 3.72 -9.33 8.24
C GLY A 51 3.34 -10.11 6.98
N LEU A 52 2.71 -9.44 6.00
CA LEU A 52 2.42 -10.03 4.69
C LEU A 52 3.71 -10.35 3.94
N LEU A 53 4.68 -9.43 3.91
CA LEU A 53 5.98 -9.67 3.25
C LEU A 53 6.73 -10.86 3.86
N ALA A 54 6.75 -10.97 5.19
CA ALA A 54 7.33 -12.13 5.87
C ALA A 54 6.59 -13.44 5.56
N ALA A 55 5.25 -13.40 5.49
CA ALA A 55 4.45 -14.55 5.09
C ALA A 55 4.70 -14.95 3.62
N LEU A 56 4.90 -13.97 2.74
CA LEU A 56 5.30 -14.19 1.34
C LEU A 56 6.69 -14.82 1.26
N ALA A 57 7.66 -14.33 2.05
CA ALA A 57 8.99 -14.92 2.11
C ALA A 57 8.97 -16.37 2.62
N ALA A 58 8.09 -16.71 3.55
CA ALA A 58 7.97 -18.07 4.08
C ALA A 58 7.17 -19.03 3.17
N ALA A 59 6.43 -18.53 2.18
CA ALA A 59 5.54 -19.34 1.36
C ALA A 59 6.33 -20.12 0.28
N PRO A 60 6.22 -21.46 0.19
CA PRO A 60 6.88 -22.22 -0.89
C PRO A 60 6.43 -21.80 -2.29
N ALA A 61 5.18 -21.35 -2.43
CA ALA A 61 4.64 -20.87 -3.70
C ALA A 61 5.28 -19.56 -4.20
N ARG A 62 6.13 -18.89 -3.40
CA ARG A 62 6.87 -17.69 -3.82
C ARG A 62 7.81 -17.99 -5.01
N ASP A 63 8.22 -19.24 -5.18
CA ASP A 63 9.10 -19.68 -6.27
C ASP A 63 8.38 -19.71 -7.63
N ALA A 64 7.05 -19.57 -7.65
CA ALA A 64 6.28 -19.37 -8.88
C ALA A 64 6.40 -17.93 -9.44
N VAL A 65 6.85 -16.97 -8.63
CA VAL A 65 7.06 -15.59 -9.04
C VAL A 65 8.39 -15.46 -9.77
N ASP A 66 8.37 -14.89 -10.98
CA ASP A 66 9.61 -14.45 -11.64
C ASP A 66 10.06 -13.10 -11.06
N TRP A 67 10.92 -13.13 -10.04
CA TRP A 67 11.41 -11.94 -9.35
C TRP A 67 12.23 -10.98 -10.23
N SER A 68 12.68 -11.42 -11.41
CA SER A 68 13.36 -10.54 -12.39
C SER A 68 12.38 -9.68 -13.20
N ARG A 69 11.07 -9.96 -13.09
CA ARG A 69 9.98 -9.34 -13.86
C ARG A 69 8.91 -8.73 -12.96
N ILE A 70 9.31 -8.20 -11.81
CA ILE A 70 8.43 -7.49 -10.89
C ILE A 70 8.98 -6.08 -10.63
N ASP A 71 8.13 -5.07 -10.84
CA ASP A 71 8.42 -3.69 -10.48
C ASP A 71 7.80 -3.39 -9.11
N LEU A 72 8.65 -3.11 -8.12
CA LEU A 72 8.26 -2.84 -6.73
C LEU A 72 8.33 -1.35 -6.44
N TRP A 73 7.21 -0.79 -6.00
CA TRP A 73 7.03 0.62 -5.65
C TRP A 73 6.60 0.75 -4.18
N TRP A 74 6.58 1.97 -3.65
CA TRP A 74 6.10 2.24 -2.29
C TRP A 74 4.93 3.23 -2.29
N GLY A 75 3.93 2.97 -1.45
CA GLY A 75 2.79 3.88 -1.26
C GLY A 75 3.15 5.13 -0.46
N ASP A 76 4.06 4.98 0.49
CA ASP A 76 4.67 6.06 1.25
C ASP A 76 6.04 5.62 1.80
N GLU A 77 6.80 6.59 2.30
CA GLU A 77 8.07 6.36 2.95
C GLU A 77 8.38 7.44 3.98
N ARG A 78 9.09 7.05 5.03
CA ARG A 78 9.58 7.95 6.07
C ARG A 78 10.81 8.65 5.52
N TYR A 79 10.81 9.98 5.54
CA TYR A 79 11.91 10.76 4.99
C TYR A 79 13.01 10.93 6.03
N VAL A 80 13.71 9.83 6.26
CA VAL A 80 14.81 9.63 7.22
C VAL A 80 16.01 9.00 6.48
N PRO A 81 17.18 8.84 7.11
CA PRO A 81 18.36 8.26 6.45
C PRO A 81 18.11 6.88 5.85
N ALA A 82 18.90 6.49 4.84
CA ALA A 82 18.65 5.29 4.04
C ALA A 82 18.65 3.99 4.85
N ASP A 83 19.51 3.90 5.86
CA ASP A 83 19.65 2.73 6.74
C ASP A 83 18.80 2.81 8.02
N ASP A 84 17.95 3.84 8.15
CA ASP A 84 17.13 4.03 9.34
C ASP A 84 16.08 2.91 9.46
N PRO A 85 15.89 2.30 10.65
CA PRO A 85 14.93 1.23 10.86
C PRO A 85 13.47 1.67 10.70
N GLU A 86 13.16 2.96 10.73
CA GLU A 86 11.82 3.49 10.46
C GLU A 86 11.46 3.53 8.97
N ARG A 87 12.43 3.33 8.06
CA ARG A 87 12.18 3.21 6.61
C ARG A 87 11.34 1.97 6.30
N ASN A 88 10.29 2.16 5.52
CA ASN A 88 9.49 1.09 4.93
C ASN A 88 10.37 0.21 4.02
N HIS A 89 11.30 0.80 3.27
CA HIS A 89 12.25 0.06 2.44
C HIS A 89 13.16 -0.86 3.26
N THR A 90 13.77 -0.36 4.34
CA THR A 90 14.63 -1.16 5.24
C THR A 90 13.87 -2.36 5.81
N GLN A 91 12.64 -2.13 6.26
CA GLN A 91 11.78 -3.19 6.78
C GLN A 91 11.38 -4.21 5.69
N ALA A 92 11.13 -3.76 4.46
CA ALA A 92 10.81 -4.64 3.35
C ALA A 92 12.00 -5.51 2.93
N ARG A 93 13.23 -4.97 3.00
CA ARG A 93 14.46 -5.74 2.77
C ARG A 93 14.59 -6.90 3.73
N GLU A 94 14.47 -6.61 5.02
CA GLU A 94 14.51 -7.63 6.07
C GLU A 94 13.39 -8.67 5.92
N ALA A 95 12.16 -8.21 5.63
CA ALA A 95 11.01 -9.10 5.58
C ALA A 95 10.92 -9.95 4.31
N LEU A 96 11.49 -9.50 3.19
CA LEU A 96 11.35 -10.18 1.90
C LEU A 96 12.55 -9.99 0.96
N LEU A 97 12.92 -8.73 0.65
CA LEU A 97 13.72 -8.45 -0.56
C LEU A 97 15.12 -9.08 -0.50
N ASP A 98 15.74 -9.16 0.68
CA ASP A 98 17.05 -9.79 0.84
C ASP A 98 16.99 -11.34 0.74
N SER A 99 15.78 -11.92 0.67
CA SER A 99 15.54 -13.37 0.60
C SER A 99 15.06 -13.87 -0.77
N VAL A 100 14.91 -12.98 -1.76
CA VAL A 100 14.42 -13.29 -3.11
C VAL A 100 15.31 -12.64 -4.18
N PRO A 101 15.47 -13.24 -5.37
CA PRO A 101 16.36 -12.73 -6.40
C PRO A 101 15.70 -11.61 -7.23
N VAL A 102 15.28 -10.53 -6.56
CA VAL A 102 14.71 -9.36 -7.24
C VAL A 102 15.79 -8.60 -8.02
N ASP A 103 15.46 -8.13 -9.21
CA ASP A 103 16.34 -7.21 -9.95
C ASP A 103 16.35 -5.84 -9.26
N PRO A 104 17.49 -5.36 -8.73
CA PRO A 104 17.57 -4.06 -8.05
C PRO A 104 17.10 -2.88 -8.92
N ALA A 105 17.23 -2.98 -10.25
CA ALA A 105 16.78 -1.93 -11.16
C ALA A 105 15.25 -1.78 -11.22
N ARG A 106 14.51 -2.76 -10.69
CA ARG A 106 13.05 -2.79 -10.59
C ARG A 106 12.54 -2.55 -9.17
N VAL A 107 13.43 -2.16 -8.26
CA VAL A 107 13.09 -1.79 -6.88
C VAL A 107 13.12 -0.27 -6.77
N HIS A 108 11.95 0.35 -6.85
CA HIS A 108 11.75 1.80 -6.91
C HIS A 108 11.47 2.36 -5.52
N ALA A 109 12.50 2.40 -4.67
CA ALA A 109 12.40 2.96 -3.32
C ALA A 109 12.28 4.49 -3.36
N MET A 110 11.40 5.07 -2.54
CA MET A 110 11.33 6.53 -2.38
C MET A 110 12.63 7.07 -1.78
N PRO A 111 13.08 8.29 -2.15
CA PRO A 111 14.36 8.83 -1.68
C PRO A 111 14.48 8.93 -0.16
N ALA A 112 15.70 8.81 0.37
CA ALA A 112 16.05 9.00 1.77
C ALA A 112 16.54 10.43 2.05
N SER A 113 16.55 10.85 3.32
CA SER A 113 16.91 12.23 3.72
C SER A 113 18.41 12.53 3.65
N ASP A 114 19.25 11.50 3.67
CA ASP A 114 20.70 11.56 3.43
C ASP A 114 21.05 11.35 1.95
N GLY A 115 20.04 11.25 1.08
CA GLY A 115 20.18 11.18 -0.37
C GLY A 115 20.39 12.55 -1.04
N PRO A 116 20.27 12.60 -2.38
CA PRO A 116 20.64 13.78 -3.17
C PRO A 116 19.76 15.02 -2.96
N TYR A 117 18.60 14.87 -2.32
CA TYR A 117 17.64 15.96 -2.08
C TYR A 117 17.80 16.60 -0.69
N GLY A 118 18.65 16.05 0.19
CA GLY A 118 18.91 16.59 1.52
C GLY A 118 17.65 16.80 2.35
N ALA A 119 17.41 18.03 2.82
CA ALA A 119 16.23 18.37 3.62
C ALA A 119 14.98 18.68 2.77
N ASP A 120 15.08 18.73 1.44
CA ASP A 120 13.99 19.11 0.55
C ASP A 120 13.14 17.89 0.17
N VAL A 121 12.19 17.55 1.05
CA VAL A 121 11.25 16.44 0.83
C VAL A 121 10.34 16.67 -0.38
N ASP A 122 10.06 17.92 -0.76
CA ASP A 122 9.21 18.22 -1.91
C ASP A 122 9.96 17.95 -3.22
N ALA A 123 11.25 18.27 -3.28
CA ALA A 123 12.12 17.88 -4.39
C ALA A 123 12.26 16.34 -4.47
N ALA A 124 12.38 15.65 -3.33
CA ALA A 124 12.41 14.20 -3.29
C ALA A 124 11.10 13.57 -3.79
N ALA A 125 9.95 14.12 -3.40
CA ALA A 125 8.64 13.69 -3.89
C ALA A 125 8.48 13.93 -5.39
N ALA A 126 8.93 15.08 -5.89
CA ALA A 126 8.91 15.41 -7.32
C ALA A 126 9.77 14.45 -8.15
N ALA A 127 10.92 14.01 -7.62
CA ALA A 127 11.75 13.01 -8.26
C ALA A 127 11.06 11.65 -8.37
N TYR A 128 10.39 11.20 -7.30
CA TYR A 128 9.62 9.95 -7.34
C TYR A 128 8.42 10.05 -8.31
N ALA A 129 7.76 11.21 -8.37
CA ALA A 129 6.72 11.48 -9.35
C ALA A 129 7.24 11.42 -10.79
N ALA A 130 8.45 11.93 -11.05
CA ALA A 130 9.08 11.87 -12.37
C ALA A 130 9.46 10.43 -12.76
N GLU A 131 9.90 9.61 -11.80
CA GLU A 131 10.18 8.19 -12.02
C GLU A 131 8.91 7.41 -12.38
N LEU A 132 7.81 7.65 -11.64
CA LEU A 132 6.50 7.09 -11.97
C LEU A 132 6.03 7.53 -13.37
N ALA A 133 6.16 8.81 -13.72
CA ALA A 133 5.78 9.31 -15.03
C ALA A 133 6.62 8.70 -16.17
N LYS A 134 7.90 8.40 -15.92
CA LYS A 134 8.79 7.72 -16.87
C LYS A 134 8.40 6.25 -17.08
N ALA A 135 7.91 5.59 -16.02
CA ALA A 135 7.43 4.22 -16.09
C ALA A 135 6.02 4.09 -16.69
N ALA A 136 5.25 5.18 -16.70
CA ALA A 136 3.91 5.21 -17.29
C ALA A 136 3.94 5.13 -18.82
N GLY A 137 3.02 4.36 -19.39
CA GLY A 137 2.77 4.22 -20.82
C GLY A 137 1.38 4.73 -21.25
N PRO A 138 1.07 4.72 -22.55
CA PRO A 138 -0.18 5.26 -23.10
C PRO A 138 -1.46 4.58 -22.60
N GLU A 139 -1.38 3.33 -22.17
CA GLU A 139 -2.51 2.53 -21.67
C GLU A 139 -2.77 2.75 -20.17
N ASP A 140 -1.94 3.56 -19.50
CA ASP A 140 -2.07 3.84 -18.07
C ASP A 140 -3.08 4.94 -17.78
N HIS A 141 -3.59 4.94 -16.55
CA HIS A 141 -4.72 5.78 -16.13
C HIS A 141 -4.28 6.97 -15.27
N GLY A 142 -3.27 7.67 -15.75
CA GLY A 142 -2.65 8.81 -15.10
C GLY A 142 -1.14 8.84 -15.35
N PRO A 143 -0.42 9.80 -14.75
CA PRO A 143 1.04 9.89 -14.87
C PRO A 143 1.76 8.93 -13.91
N VAL A 144 1.26 7.70 -13.80
CA VAL A 144 1.83 6.59 -13.01
C VAL A 144 1.67 5.29 -13.81
N PRO A 145 2.58 4.31 -13.66
CA PRO A 145 2.39 3.01 -14.31
C PRO A 145 1.15 2.31 -13.73
N THR A 146 0.54 1.42 -14.49
CA THR A 146 -0.53 0.58 -13.95
C THR A 146 0.02 -0.33 -12.86
N PHE A 147 -0.39 -0.09 -11.62
CA PHE A 147 -0.16 -1.00 -10.50
C PHE A 147 -1.17 -2.14 -10.54
N ASP A 148 -0.70 -3.38 -10.52
CA ASP A 148 -1.57 -4.57 -10.47
C ASP A 148 -2.20 -4.71 -9.09
N VAL A 149 -1.39 -4.56 -8.05
CA VAL A 149 -1.82 -4.54 -6.66
C VAL A 149 -1.11 -3.40 -5.94
N LEU A 150 -1.90 -2.51 -5.33
CA LEU A 150 -1.42 -1.49 -4.42
C LEU A 150 -1.90 -1.82 -3.01
N MET A 151 -0.96 -2.10 -2.11
CA MET A 151 -1.26 -2.46 -0.73
C MET A 151 -1.16 -1.23 0.18
N LEU A 152 -2.05 -1.13 1.16
CA LEU A 152 -2.08 -0.06 2.16
C LEU A 152 -2.35 -0.64 3.54
N GLY A 153 -1.57 -0.22 4.53
CA GLY A 153 -2.00 -0.32 5.92
C GLY A 153 -3.07 0.72 6.25
N VAL A 154 -3.98 0.40 7.17
CA VAL A 154 -4.97 1.37 7.69
C VAL A 154 -4.56 1.82 9.10
N GLY A 155 -4.43 3.14 9.27
CA GLY A 155 -4.21 3.77 10.57
C GLY A 155 -5.44 3.68 11.48
N PRO A 156 -5.27 3.70 12.82
CA PRO A 156 -6.38 3.75 13.78
C PRO A 156 -7.23 5.03 13.66
N ASP A 157 -6.70 6.03 12.96
CA ASP A 157 -7.26 7.32 12.59
C ASP A 157 -7.67 7.35 11.11
N THR A 158 -7.84 6.21 10.43
CA THR A 158 -8.25 6.08 9.00
C THR A 158 -7.25 6.57 7.95
N HIS A 159 -6.03 6.98 8.33
CA HIS A 159 -5.00 7.30 7.33
C HIS A 159 -4.60 6.06 6.53
N VAL A 160 -4.17 6.30 5.30
CA VAL A 160 -3.49 5.33 4.43
C VAL A 160 -2.26 6.01 3.84
N ALA A 161 -1.24 5.23 3.48
CA ALA A 161 0.06 5.80 3.08
C ALA A 161 0.48 6.85 4.14
N SER A 162 0.80 8.07 3.73
CA SER A 162 0.97 9.20 4.65
C SER A 162 -0.09 10.30 4.45
N LEU A 163 -1.31 9.88 4.11
CA LEU A 163 -2.48 10.73 3.91
C LEU A 163 -3.38 10.69 5.15
N PHE A 164 -3.22 11.67 6.03
CA PHE A 164 -3.94 11.76 7.30
C PHE A 164 -5.27 12.51 7.16
N PRO A 165 -6.28 12.21 8.01
CA PRO A 165 -7.51 12.99 8.05
C PRO A 165 -7.23 14.47 8.27
N GLU A 166 -7.98 15.32 7.57
CA GLU A 166 -7.87 16.79 7.62
C GLU A 166 -6.51 17.39 7.21
N HIS A 167 -5.48 16.57 6.98
CA HIS A 167 -4.16 17.02 6.56
C HIS A 167 -4.16 17.46 5.09
N PRO A 168 -3.49 18.56 4.70
CA PRO A 168 -3.50 19.05 3.32
C PRO A 168 -3.13 18.00 2.27
N ALA A 169 -2.17 17.11 2.58
CA ALA A 169 -1.77 16.03 1.68
C ALA A 169 -2.93 15.09 1.27
N SER A 170 -3.93 14.85 2.13
CA SER A 170 -5.07 13.99 1.79
C SER A 170 -6.07 14.65 0.85
N ARG A 171 -5.94 15.96 0.63
CA ARG A 171 -6.77 16.76 -0.30
C ARG A 171 -6.07 17.03 -1.62
N GLU A 172 -4.83 16.56 -1.80
CA GLU A 172 -4.11 16.69 -3.06
C GLU A 172 -4.83 15.95 -4.19
N ALA A 173 -5.07 16.65 -5.29
CA ALA A 173 -5.86 16.17 -6.41
C ALA A 173 -5.09 16.17 -7.74
N ASP A 174 -4.01 16.94 -7.85
CA ASP A 174 -3.29 17.18 -9.10
C ASP A 174 -1.98 16.39 -9.17
N ARG A 175 -1.21 16.37 -8.07
CA ARG A 175 0.08 15.67 -8.00
C ARG A 175 -0.11 14.18 -7.76
N THR A 176 0.84 13.36 -8.24
CA THR A 176 0.89 11.91 -7.95
C THR A 176 1.59 11.58 -6.65
N VAL A 177 2.57 12.40 -6.27
CA VAL A 177 3.39 12.24 -5.07
C VAL A 177 3.55 13.59 -4.39
N VAL A 178 3.57 13.60 -3.06
CA VAL A 178 3.77 14.82 -2.26
C VAL A 178 4.77 14.60 -1.12
N GLY A 179 5.51 15.65 -0.80
CA GLY A 179 6.14 15.79 0.50
C GLY A 179 5.07 16.04 1.56
N VAL A 180 5.10 15.25 2.61
CA VAL A 180 4.24 15.39 3.78
C VAL A 180 5.06 16.00 4.89
N HIS A 181 4.66 17.18 5.33
CA HIS A 181 5.28 17.90 6.43
C HIS A 181 4.35 17.89 7.64
N GLY A 182 4.90 17.74 8.85
CA GLY A 182 4.10 17.83 10.08
C GLY A 182 3.07 16.70 10.24
N ALA A 183 3.39 15.49 9.76
CA ALA A 183 2.55 14.33 9.98
C ALA A 183 2.26 14.16 11.49
N PRO A 184 1.01 13.87 11.89
CA PRO A 184 0.60 13.79 13.29
C PRO A 184 1.19 12.57 14.01
N LYS A 185 2.00 11.76 13.33
CA LYS A 185 2.70 10.59 13.86
C LYS A 185 4.17 10.66 13.46
N PRO A 186 5.11 10.40 14.39
CA PRO A 186 6.53 10.40 14.06
C PRO A 186 6.87 9.31 13.02
N PRO A 187 7.93 9.51 12.21
CA PRO A 187 8.58 10.81 11.96
C PRO A 187 7.64 11.75 11.16
N PRO A 188 7.74 13.08 11.38
CA PRO A 188 6.78 14.05 10.85
C PRO A 188 6.93 14.32 9.35
N THR A 189 8.11 14.03 8.78
CA THR A 189 8.41 14.27 7.37
C THR A 189 8.39 12.98 6.59
N ARG A 190 7.60 12.92 5.52
CA ARG A 190 7.34 11.69 4.75
C ARG A 190 7.17 12.02 3.27
N ILE A 191 7.27 11.01 2.42
CA ILE A 191 6.87 11.07 1.02
C ILE A 191 5.65 10.17 0.87
N SER A 192 4.62 10.59 0.13
CA SER A 192 3.40 9.81 -0.05
C SER A 192 2.91 9.86 -1.48
N LEU A 193 2.44 8.72 -2.00
CA LEU A 193 1.47 8.73 -3.10
C LEU A 193 0.20 9.47 -2.65
N THR A 194 -0.45 10.13 -3.58
CA THR A 194 -1.72 10.83 -3.39
C THR A 194 -2.90 9.92 -3.69
N LEU A 195 -4.12 10.32 -3.29
CA LEU A 195 -5.33 9.56 -3.61
C LEU A 195 -5.55 9.37 -5.13
N PRO A 196 -5.32 10.38 -6.01
CA PRO A 196 -5.32 10.17 -7.45
C PRO A 196 -4.37 9.05 -7.91
N ALA A 197 -3.12 9.04 -7.44
CA ALA A 197 -2.15 7.99 -7.81
C ALA A 197 -2.58 6.61 -7.29
N ILE A 198 -3.07 6.53 -6.04
CA ILE A 198 -3.58 5.28 -5.46
C ILE A 198 -4.73 4.71 -6.30
N ARG A 199 -5.65 5.56 -6.74
CA ARG A 199 -6.83 5.17 -7.52
C ARG A 199 -6.54 4.78 -8.96
N ALA A 200 -5.30 4.96 -9.44
CA ALA A 200 -4.88 4.46 -10.74
C ALA A 200 -4.65 2.93 -10.73
N ALA A 201 -4.43 2.33 -9.56
CA ALA A 201 -4.19 0.89 -9.40
C ALA A 201 -5.40 0.05 -9.86
N ARG A 202 -5.12 -1.13 -10.44
CA ARG A 202 -6.16 -2.13 -10.76
C ARG A 202 -6.86 -2.59 -9.48
N GLU A 203 -6.08 -3.10 -8.54
CA GLU A 203 -6.56 -3.50 -7.21
C GLU A 203 -5.91 -2.67 -6.11
N VAL A 204 -6.72 -2.16 -5.19
CA VAL A 204 -6.25 -1.57 -3.92
C VAL A 204 -6.61 -2.51 -2.78
N TRP A 205 -5.61 -2.93 -2.01
CA TRP A 205 -5.76 -3.84 -0.88
C TRP A 205 -5.49 -3.10 0.43
N LEU A 206 -6.49 -3.04 1.30
CA LEU A 206 -6.38 -2.42 2.62
C LEU A 206 -6.22 -3.49 3.69
N LEU A 207 -5.10 -3.44 4.41
CA LEU A 207 -4.68 -4.42 5.42
C LEU A 207 -4.91 -3.85 6.83
N ALA A 208 -5.85 -4.44 7.57
CA ALA A 208 -6.14 -4.01 8.94
C ALA A 208 -6.36 -5.21 9.86
N ALA A 209 -5.38 -5.46 10.71
CA ALA A 209 -5.49 -6.38 11.84
C ALA A 209 -5.25 -5.65 13.17
N GLY A 210 -6.00 -6.06 14.20
CA GLY A 210 -5.91 -5.53 15.56
C GLY A 210 -7.12 -4.68 15.97
N GLU A 211 -7.47 -4.76 17.24
CA GLU A 211 -8.59 -4.02 17.83
C GLU A 211 -8.47 -2.51 17.66
N ASP A 212 -7.24 -1.98 17.67
CA ASP A 212 -6.96 -0.56 17.43
C ASP A 212 -7.43 -0.06 16.05
N LYS A 213 -7.72 -0.98 15.12
CA LYS A 213 -8.21 -0.66 13.77
C LYS A 213 -9.72 -0.64 13.65
N ALA A 214 -10.44 -1.25 14.59
CA ALA A 214 -11.88 -1.50 14.45
C ALA A 214 -12.70 -0.21 14.24
N GLY A 215 -12.33 0.86 14.95
CA GLY A 215 -12.96 2.18 14.77
C GLY A 215 -12.74 2.74 13.37
N ALA A 216 -11.49 2.75 12.90
CA ALA A 216 -11.14 3.26 11.58
C ALA A 216 -11.79 2.47 10.45
N VAL A 217 -11.82 1.14 10.56
CA VAL A 217 -12.45 0.25 9.57
C VAL A 217 -13.94 0.53 9.47
N ALA A 218 -14.63 0.66 10.62
CA ALA A 218 -16.06 0.99 10.64
C ALA A 218 -16.35 2.38 10.05
N ILE A 219 -15.52 3.39 10.36
CA ILE A 219 -15.67 4.73 9.80
C ILE A 219 -15.48 4.71 8.28
N ALA A 220 -14.41 4.07 7.79
CA ALA A 220 -14.06 4.07 6.38
C ALA A 220 -15.07 3.27 5.53
N LEU A 221 -15.55 2.14 6.03
CA LEU A 221 -16.56 1.31 5.35
C LEU A 221 -18.01 1.80 5.57
N GLY A 222 -18.23 2.66 6.57
CA GLY A 222 -19.54 3.22 6.92
C GLY A 222 -19.98 4.42 6.08
N GLY A 223 -19.21 4.79 5.05
CA GLY A 223 -19.55 5.91 4.15
C GLY A 223 -19.16 7.29 4.68
N ALA A 224 -18.20 7.38 5.60
CA ALA A 224 -17.64 8.66 6.02
C ALA A 224 -17.04 9.45 4.83
N GLY A 225 -17.11 10.78 4.91
CA GLY A 225 -16.57 11.66 3.88
C GLY A 225 -15.04 11.53 3.74
N GLY A 226 -14.51 11.69 2.53
CA GLY A 226 -13.11 11.42 2.22
C GLY A 226 -12.07 12.23 3.00
N VAL A 227 -12.44 13.42 3.49
CA VAL A 227 -11.56 14.26 4.32
C VAL A 227 -11.36 13.67 5.71
N GLN A 228 -12.40 13.03 6.25
CA GLN A 228 -12.39 12.40 7.57
C GLN A 228 -11.84 10.97 7.52
N ALA A 229 -11.95 10.33 6.35
CA ALA A 229 -11.53 8.96 6.14
C ALA A 229 -10.76 8.77 4.82
N PRO A 230 -9.45 9.07 4.78
CA PRO A 230 -8.61 8.81 3.61
C PRO A 230 -8.70 7.34 3.13
N ALA A 231 -8.79 6.37 4.06
CA ALA A 231 -9.00 4.97 3.72
C ALA A 231 -10.29 4.69 2.93
N ALA A 232 -11.35 5.49 3.10
CA ALA A 232 -12.59 5.38 2.32
C ALA A 232 -12.41 5.82 0.86
N GLN A 233 -11.38 6.60 0.57
CA GLN A 233 -11.06 7.12 -0.77
C GLN A 233 -9.97 6.32 -1.48
N ALA A 234 -9.35 5.35 -0.81
CA ALA A 234 -8.39 4.44 -1.40
C ALA A 234 -9.11 3.25 -2.04
N TYR A 235 -9.51 3.42 -3.30
CA TYR A 235 -10.18 2.38 -4.08
C TYR A 235 -9.44 2.09 -5.39
N GLY A 236 -9.45 0.82 -5.80
CA GLY A 236 -8.90 0.39 -7.07
C GLY A 236 -9.91 0.58 -8.21
N ARG A 237 -9.42 0.45 -9.44
CA ARG A 237 -10.26 0.58 -10.64
C ARG A 237 -11.13 -0.64 -10.89
N SER A 238 -10.62 -1.83 -10.61
CA SER A 238 -11.35 -3.09 -10.74
C SER A 238 -11.74 -3.69 -9.41
N ARG A 239 -10.97 -3.42 -8.34
CA ARG A 239 -11.24 -4.00 -7.03
C ARG A 239 -10.70 -3.13 -5.89
N THR A 240 -11.52 -3.01 -4.85
CA THR A 240 -11.07 -2.57 -3.52
C THR A 240 -11.30 -3.72 -2.54
N LEU A 241 -10.22 -4.26 -1.99
CA LEU A 241 -10.24 -5.43 -1.12
C LEU A 241 -9.79 -5.04 0.30
N TRP A 242 -10.67 -5.22 1.27
CA TRP A 242 -10.37 -5.08 2.69
C TRP A 242 -10.05 -6.45 3.27
N LEU A 243 -8.80 -6.64 3.67
CA LEU A 243 -8.31 -7.83 4.34
C LEU A 243 -8.20 -7.49 5.83
N LEU A 244 -9.07 -8.11 6.61
CA LEU A 244 -9.24 -7.83 8.02
C LEU A 244 -8.95 -9.07 8.87
N ASP A 245 -8.53 -8.88 10.13
CA ASP A 245 -8.73 -9.90 11.15
C ASP A 245 -10.07 -9.70 11.89
N ARG A 246 -10.47 -10.67 12.72
CA ARG A 246 -11.72 -10.57 13.49
C ARG A 246 -11.78 -9.33 14.38
N THR A 247 -10.65 -8.94 14.98
CA THR A 247 -10.63 -7.81 15.92
C THR A 247 -10.79 -6.46 15.21
N ALA A 248 -10.19 -6.29 14.03
CA ALA A 248 -10.40 -5.12 13.18
C ALA A 248 -11.80 -5.06 12.55
N ALA A 249 -12.45 -6.21 12.36
CA ALA A 249 -13.83 -6.28 11.85
C ALA A 249 -14.91 -6.11 12.94
N ALA A 250 -14.54 -6.05 14.22
CA ALA A 250 -15.47 -6.18 15.36
C ALA A 250 -16.58 -5.11 15.43
N LYS A 251 -16.41 -3.96 14.74
CA LYS A 251 -17.38 -2.87 14.70
C LYS A 251 -18.19 -2.81 13.39
N LEU A 252 -18.01 -3.78 12.48
CA LEU A 252 -18.77 -3.83 11.24
C LEU A 252 -20.14 -4.50 11.43
N PRO A 253 -21.17 -4.08 10.66
CA PRO A 253 -22.46 -4.76 10.66
C PRO A 253 -22.33 -6.21 10.17
N ALA A 254 -23.10 -7.13 10.79
CA ALA A 254 -23.06 -8.57 10.49
C ALA A 254 -23.41 -8.97 9.04
N GLY A 255 -23.98 -8.06 8.24
CA GLY A 255 -24.28 -8.27 6.82
C GLY A 255 -23.17 -7.85 5.84
N MET A 256 -22.06 -7.27 6.33
CA MET A 256 -20.99 -6.74 5.49
C MET A 256 -19.96 -7.79 5.08
N TYR A 257 -19.93 -8.95 5.76
CA TYR A 257 -19.09 -10.09 5.40
C TYR A 257 -19.74 -11.41 5.88
N PRO A 258 -19.45 -12.55 5.23
CA PRO A 258 -19.98 -13.84 5.65
C PRO A 258 -19.54 -14.14 7.10
N PRO A 259 -20.41 -14.70 7.96
CA PRO A 259 -20.01 -15.09 9.31
C PRO A 259 -18.83 -16.08 9.23
N PRO A 260 -17.88 -16.03 10.18
CA PRO A 260 -16.79 -16.99 10.21
C PRO A 260 -17.36 -18.41 10.26
N ALA A 261 -16.85 -19.30 9.39
CA ALA A 261 -17.11 -20.72 9.53
C ALA A 261 -16.66 -21.15 10.94
N SER A 262 -17.58 -21.79 11.66
CA SER A 262 -17.40 -22.34 13.00
C SER A 262 -16.26 -23.34 13.06
#